data_AF-A0A7V2XVA4-F1
#
_entry.id   AF-A0A7V2XVA4-F1
#
_cell.length_a   1.000
_cell.length_b   1.000
_cell.length_c   1.000
_cell.angle_alpha   90.00
_cell.angle_beta   90.00
_cell.angle_gamma   90.00
#
_symmetry.space_group_name_H-M   'P 1'
#
loop_
_entity.id
_entity.type
_entity.pdbx_description
1 polymer ?
#
loop_
_entity_poly.entity_id
_entity_poly.type
_entity_poly.pdbx_seq_one_letter_code
_entity_poly.pdbx_strand_id
1 'polypeptide(L)'
;MRCLLAVTLVASLVAGCAGMNAAQRTKDLRVGMTTAEVVKTLGQEPESSSAQDGKTVLRFSLHENWKGFVPWYMTFDKDGRLEAWRADEAEWKRNQDAAAKEWGLDTPGAGAQAQPDASRAAIAPAAAPAGPNNPDLQRYFAGRYMSYSGSTHRVFIISASGRFLYTTESSYSGLQGQVGGVWGAASQSGDGGTWTIEGDRTQGRIHLRYNGGRQETVNYRVGSERGVLILNGATFAFEAAAD
;
A
#
# COMPACT_ATOMS: atom_id res chain seq x y z
N MET A 1 35.94 -28.61 -2.22
CA MET A 1 34.68 -28.18 -1.58
C MET A 1 34.52 -26.69 -1.81
N ARG A 2 33.47 -26.27 -2.52
CA ARG A 2 33.20 -24.87 -2.87
C ARG A 2 32.48 -24.20 -1.69
N CYS A 3 33.09 -23.17 -1.12
CA CYS A 3 32.44 -22.23 -0.19
C CYS A 3 31.40 -21.41 -0.96
N LEU A 4 30.12 -21.58 -0.64
CA LEU A 4 29.11 -20.55 -0.90
C LEU A 4 28.92 -19.77 0.41
N LEU A 5 29.48 -18.57 0.48
CA LEU A 5 29.09 -17.57 1.47
C LEU A 5 27.91 -16.79 0.87
N ALA A 6 26.69 -17.11 1.30
CA ALA A 6 25.53 -16.25 1.07
C ALA A 6 25.57 -15.17 2.16
N VAL A 7 26.08 -13.99 1.80
CA VAL A 7 25.98 -12.80 2.66
C VAL A 7 24.62 -12.18 2.41
N THR A 8 23.64 -12.53 3.25
CA THR A 8 22.36 -11.85 3.29
C THR A 8 22.54 -10.56 4.08
N LEU A 9 22.82 -9.45 3.37
CA LEU A 9 22.83 -8.13 3.98
C LEU A 9 21.38 -7.73 4.27
N VAL A 10 20.95 -7.87 5.52
CA VAL A 10 19.71 -7.25 6.01
C VAL A 10 20.00 -5.76 6.14
N ALA A 11 19.73 -5.00 5.08
CA ALA A 11 19.82 -3.54 5.10
C ALA A 11 18.62 -3.00 5.87
N SER A 12 18.91 -2.44 7.05
CA SER A 12 17.94 -1.71 7.87
C SER A 12 17.29 -0.58 7.06
N LEU A 13 15.97 -0.62 6.95
CA LEU A 13 15.11 0.40 6.35
C LEU A 13 15.24 1.72 7.12
N VAL A 14 16.18 2.57 6.70
CA VAL A 14 16.03 4.02 6.87
C VAL A 14 15.05 4.47 5.79
N ALA A 15 13.75 4.21 6.00
CA ALA A 15 12.66 4.69 5.17
C ALA A 15 12.45 6.19 5.39
N GLY A 16 13.48 7.00 5.14
CA GLY A 16 13.36 8.45 5.06
C GLY A 16 12.70 8.79 3.74
N CYS A 17 11.37 8.95 3.72
CA CYS A 17 10.57 9.50 2.62
C CYS A 17 11.17 9.32 1.21
N ALA A 18 11.55 8.09 0.85
CA ALA A 18 12.09 7.75 -0.45
C ALA A 18 11.04 8.15 -1.51
N GLY A 19 11.48 8.98 -2.45
CA GLY A 19 10.66 9.97 -3.14
C GLY A 19 9.28 9.48 -3.60
N MET A 20 8.22 10.10 -3.08
CA MET A 20 6.91 10.02 -3.71
C MET A 20 7.06 10.33 -5.20
N ASN A 21 6.46 9.48 -6.03
CA ASN A 21 6.52 9.59 -7.48
C ASN A 21 7.94 9.39 -8.08
N ALA A 22 8.83 8.64 -7.40
CA ALA A 22 10.19 8.33 -7.87
C ALA A 22 10.22 7.64 -9.25
N ALA A 23 9.17 6.91 -9.61
CA ALA A 23 9.07 6.28 -10.93
C ALA A 23 9.06 7.29 -12.08
N GLN A 24 8.53 8.50 -11.89
CA GLN A 24 8.61 9.55 -12.92
C GLN A 24 10.04 10.02 -13.19
N ARG A 25 10.97 9.86 -12.24
CA ARG A 25 12.38 10.24 -12.40
C ARG A 25 13.15 9.23 -13.25
N THR A 26 12.57 8.06 -13.56
CA THR A 26 13.18 7.08 -14.47
C THR A 26 13.34 7.64 -15.89
N LYS A 27 12.60 8.67 -16.26
CA LYS A 27 12.76 9.41 -17.54
C LYS A 27 14.08 10.19 -17.62
N ASP A 28 14.67 10.51 -16.47
CA ASP A 28 15.90 11.28 -16.37
C ASP A 28 17.14 10.35 -16.36
N LEU A 29 16.93 9.03 -16.29
CA LEU A 29 17.99 8.03 -16.38
C LEU A 29 18.57 7.97 -17.79
N ARG A 30 19.86 7.64 -17.86
CA ARG A 30 20.60 7.52 -19.12
C ARG A 30 21.52 6.31 -19.06
N VAL A 31 21.65 5.64 -20.20
CA VAL A 31 22.69 4.61 -20.38
C VAL A 31 24.06 5.21 -20.05
N GLY A 32 24.89 4.47 -19.32
CA GLY A 32 26.20 4.90 -18.88
C GLY A 32 26.26 5.51 -17.47
N MET A 33 25.11 5.78 -16.84
CA MET A 33 25.07 6.26 -15.46
C MET A 33 25.67 5.23 -14.50
N THR A 34 26.44 5.70 -13.52
CA THR A 34 26.89 4.88 -12.38
C THR A 34 25.74 4.61 -11.41
N THR A 35 25.88 3.58 -10.58
CA THR A 35 24.90 3.31 -9.51
C THR A 35 24.63 4.53 -8.63
N ALA A 36 25.66 5.30 -8.27
CA ALA A 36 25.51 6.49 -7.43
C ALA A 36 24.67 7.59 -8.12
N GLU A 37 24.84 7.77 -9.44
CA GLU A 37 24.02 8.72 -10.21
C GLU A 37 22.58 8.26 -10.32
N VAL A 38 22.34 6.94 -10.48
CA VAL A 38 20.99 6.37 -10.48
C VAL A 38 20.30 6.58 -9.14
N VAL A 39 20.97 6.23 -8.02
CA VAL A 39 20.44 6.43 -6.66
C VAL A 39 20.12 7.91 -6.40
N LYS A 40 21.03 8.81 -6.79
CA LYS A 40 20.80 10.26 -6.69
C LYS A 40 19.60 10.71 -7.53
N THR A 41 19.44 10.19 -8.73
CA THR A 41 18.33 10.54 -9.64
C THR A 41 16.99 10.06 -9.10
N LEU A 42 16.92 8.82 -8.64
CA LEU A 42 15.69 8.24 -8.09
C LEU A 42 15.39 8.81 -6.70
N GLY A 43 16.42 9.25 -5.97
CA GLY A 43 16.30 9.77 -4.61
C GLY A 43 16.01 8.66 -3.59
N GLN A 44 16.46 7.44 -3.88
CA GLN A 44 16.35 6.29 -3.00
C GLN A 44 17.38 5.22 -3.34
N GLU A 45 17.75 4.42 -2.35
CA GLU A 45 18.64 3.26 -2.50
C GLU A 45 17.89 2.06 -3.10
N PRO A 46 18.59 1.12 -3.76
CA PRO A 46 17.99 -0.13 -4.20
C PRO A 46 17.60 -1.00 -2.99
N GLU A 47 16.48 -1.70 -3.12
CA GLU A 47 16.01 -2.66 -2.12
C GLU A 47 16.83 -3.95 -2.13
N SER A 48 17.32 -4.35 -3.31
CA SER A 48 18.17 -5.54 -3.45
C SER A 48 19.09 -5.45 -4.66
N SER A 49 20.15 -6.26 -4.65
CA SER A 49 21.09 -6.44 -5.76
C SER A 49 21.24 -7.91 -6.10
N SER A 50 21.36 -8.25 -7.38
CA SER A 50 21.63 -9.61 -7.85
C SER A 50 22.61 -9.59 -9.02
N ALA A 51 23.46 -10.62 -9.13
CA ALA A 51 24.34 -10.81 -10.28
C ALA A 51 23.69 -11.80 -11.26
N GLN A 52 23.56 -11.41 -12.52
CA GLN A 52 23.00 -12.25 -13.60
C GLN A 52 23.88 -12.09 -14.84
N ASP A 53 24.46 -13.19 -15.32
CA ASP A 53 25.27 -13.23 -16.56
C ASP A 53 26.37 -12.15 -16.66
N GLY A 54 27.09 -11.92 -15.56
CA GLY A 54 28.14 -10.90 -15.49
C GLY A 54 27.65 -9.45 -15.41
N LYS A 55 26.33 -9.26 -15.28
CA LYS A 55 25.67 -7.98 -15.05
C LYS A 55 25.19 -7.87 -13.61
N THR A 56 25.11 -6.65 -13.12
CA THR A 56 24.49 -6.36 -11.82
C THR A 56 23.08 -5.85 -12.06
N VAL A 57 22.09 -6.48 -11.44
CA VAL A 57 20.69 -6.05 -11.50
C VAL A 57 20.27 -5.56 -10.12
N LEU A 58 19.96 -4.26 -10.04
CA LEU A 58 19.42 -3.63 -8.84
C LEU A 58 17.91 -3.53 -8.93
N ARG A 59 17.22 -3.89 -7.84
CA ARG A 59 15.76 -3.74 -7.71
C ARG A 59 15.46 -2.52 -6.86
N PHE A 60 14.61 -1.65 -7.38
CA PHE A 60 14.06 -0.50 -6.68
C PHE A 60 12.55 -0.69 -6.53
N SER A 61 12.01 -0.27 -5.40
CA SER A 61 10.57 -0.17 -5.20
C SER A 61 10.17 1.29 -5.39
N LEU A 62 9.80 1.67 -6.62
CA LEU A 62 9.52 3.06 -6.97
C LEU A 62 8.03 3.34 -6.83
N HIS A 63 7.67 4.38 -6.08
CA HIS A 63 6.28 4.79 -6.00
C HIS A 63 5.79 5.33 -7.35
N GLU A 64 4.74 4.69 -7.87
CA GLU A 64 3.95 5.11 -9.02
C GLU A 64 2.55 5.54 -8.58
N ASN A 65 2.07 6.58 -9.25
CA ASN A 65 0.81 7.21 -8.96
C ASN A 65 -0.42 6.29 -9.19
N TRP A 66 -1.32 6.17 -8.20
CA TRP A 66 -2.49 5.26 -8.16
C TRP A 66 -2.18 3.78 -8.38
N LYS A 67 -0.89 3.44 -8.33
CA LYS A 67 -0.36 2.11 -8.53
C LYS A 67 0.41 1.66 -7.29
N GLY A 68 0.88 2.62 -6.49
CA GLY A 68 1.67 2.38 -5.31
C GLY A 68 3.10 2.01 -5.69
N PHE A 69 3.73 1.18 -4.87
CA PHE A 69 5.13 0.82 -5.10
C PHE A 69 5.27 -0.24 -6.20
N VAL A 70 5.95 0.14 -7.28
CA VAL A 70 6.20 -0.72 -8.44
C VAL A 70 7.65 -1.19 -8.41
N PRO A 71 7.92 -2.49 -8.61
CA PRO A 71 9.27 -2.99 -8.75
C PRO A 71 9.89 -2.52 -10.07
N TRP A 72 11.05 -1.88 -9.98
CA TRP A 72 11.87 -1.47 -11.12
C TRP A 72 13.22 -2.16 -11.06
N TYR A 73 13.66 -2.69 -12.21
CA TYR A 73 14.93 -3.37 -12.34
C TYR A 73 15.89 -2.53 -13.19
N MET A 74 17.03 -2.19 -12.61
CA MET A 74 18.11 -1.44 -13.23
C MET A 74 19.27 -2.41 -13.50
N THR A 75 19.62 -2.61 -14.77
CA THR A 75 20.69 -3.53 -15.18
C THR A 75 21.94 -2.73 -15.49
N PHE A 76 23.05 -3.11 -14.88
CA PHE A 76 24.37 -2.52 -15.03
C PHE A 76 25.32 -3.52 -15.66
N ASP A 77 26.18 -3.04 -16.56
CA ASP A 77 27.23 -3.84 -17.16
C ASP A 77 28.33 -4.24 -16.15
N LYS A 78 29.31 -4.99 -16.64
CA LYS A 78 30.49 -5.41 -15.88
C LYS A 78 31.34 -4.24 -15.36
N ASP A 79 31.22 -3.05 -15.96
CA ASP A 79 31.97 -1.85 -15.60
C ASP A 79 31.15 -0.94 -14.65
N GLY A 80 29.98 -1.40 -14.19
CA GLY A 80 29.11 -0.70 -13.24
C GLY A 80 28.30 0.42 -13.88
N ARG A 81 28.03 0.35 -15.19
CA ARG A 81 27.31 1.37 -15.95
C ARG A 81 25.91 0.89 -16.31
N LEU A 82 24.91 1.75 -16.10
CA LEU A 82 23.51 1.47 -16.40
C LEU A 82 23.37 1.15 -17.90
N GLU A 83 22.87 -0.04 -18.22
CA GLU A 83 22.58 -0.46 -19.60
C GLU A 83 21.09 -0.34 -19.91
N ALA A 84 20.23 -0.70 -18.96
CA ALA A 84 18.79 -0.76 -19.16
C ALA A 84 18.02 -0.66 -17.85
N TRP A 85 16.77 -0.21 -17.94
CA TRP A 85 15.84 -0.23 -16.82
C TRP A 85 14.42 -0.53 -17.27
N ARG A 86 13.65 -1.20 -16.39
CA ARG A 86 12.25 -1.55 -16.68
C ARG A 86 11.43 -1.65 -15.40
N ALA A 87 10.16 -1.27 -15.48
CA ALA A 87 9.15 -1.68 -14.51
C ALA A 87 8.82 -3.17 -14.69
N ASP A 88 8.58 -3.88 -13.59
CA ASP A 88 7.99 -5.22 -13.61
C ASP A 88 6.52 -5.15 -13.20
N GLU A 89 5.68 -4.84 -14.19
CA GLU A 89 4.23 -4.79 -14.07
C GLU A 89 3.62 -6.10 -13.60
N ALA A 90 4.23 -7.22 -13.99
CA ALA A 90 3.73 -8.54 -13.64
C ALA A 90 4.03 -8.84 -12.16
N GLU A 91 5.21 -8.49 -11.66
CA GLU A 91 5.51 -8.55 -10.23
C GLU A 91 4.64 -7.60 -9.44
N TRP A 92 4.48 -6.36 -9.90
CA TRP A 92 3.56 -5.42 -9.27
C TRP A 92 2.16 -6.03 -9.14
N LYS A 93 1.59 -6.57 -10.22
CA LYS A 93 0.26 -7.20 -10.17
C LYS A 93 0.22 -8.38 -9.20
N ARG A 94 1.25 -9.26 -9.20
CA ARG A 94 1.33 -10.37 -8.23
C ARG A 94 1.38 -9.87 -6.79
N ASN A 95 2.12 -8.78 -6.53
CA ASN A 95 2.20 -8.17 -5.21
C ASN A 95 0.87 -7.53 -4.80
N GLN A 96 0.15 -6.90 -5.73
CA GLN A 96 -1.20 -6.38 -5.50
C GLN A 96 -2.19 -7.51 -5.18
N ASP A 97 -2.19 -8.59 -5.98
CA ASP A 97 -3.09 -9.73 -5.77
C ASP A 97 -2.78 -10.44 -4.43
N ALA A 98 -1.50 -10.60 -4.09
CA ALA A 98 -1.07 -11.19 -2.83
C ALA A 98 -1.47 -10.32 -1.63
N ALA A 99 -1.27 -9.01 -1.73
CA ALA A 99 -1.73 -8.07 -0.71
C ALA A 99 -3.26 -8.13 -0.59
N ALA A 100 -4.01 -8.01 -1.69
CA ALA A 100 -5.46 -8.02 -1.65
C ALA A 100 -6.00 -9.27 -0.94
N LYS A 101 -5.43 -10.44 -1.23
CA LYS A 101 -5.74 -11.70 -0.55
C LYS A 101 -5.34 -11.73 0.93
N GLU A 102 -4.14 -11.25 1.27
CA GLU A 102 -3.66 -11.17 2.66
C GLU A 102 -4.59 -10.30 3.53
N TRP A 103 -4.98 -9.15 2.98
CA TRP A 103 -5.76 -8.11 3.64
C TRP A 103 -7.29 -8.32 3.53
N GLY A 104 -7.74 -9.38 2.84
CA GLY A 104 -9.16 -9.64 2.59
C GLY A 104 -9.85 -8.49 1.86
N LEU A 105 -9.08 -7.83 0.98
CA LEU A 105 -9.50 -6.71 0.16
C LEU A 105 -10.01 -7.19 -1.21
N ASP A 106 -9.90 -8.47 -1.55
CA ASP A 106 -10.38 -9.09 -2.79
C ASP A 106 -11.81 -9.65 -2.68
N THR A 107 -12.53 -9.32 -1.60
CA THR A 107 -13.84 -9.90 -1.31
C THR A 107 -14.96 -8.97 -1.79
N PRO A 108 -15.51 -9.17 -3.00
CA PRO A 108 -16.70 -8.43 -3.43
C PRO A 108 -17.85 -8.76 -2.47
N GLY A 109 -18.33 -7.73 -1.77
CA GLY A 109 -19.59 -7.71 -1.02
C GLY A 109 -20.04 -9.03 -0.40
N ALA A 110 -19.62 -9.32 0.83
CA ALA A 110 -20.39 -10.19 1.73
C ALA A 110 -21.68 -9.45 2.14
N GLY A 111 -22.61 -9.41 1.19
CA GLY A 111 -23.89 -8.74 1.28
C GLY A 111 -24.84 -9.23 0.20
N ALA A 112 -24.88 -10.56 -0.07
CA ALA A 112 -26.06 -11.31 -0.52
C ALA A 112 -25.67 -12.72 -1.00
N GLN A 113 -25.78 -13.72 -0.12
CA GLN A 113 -26.56 -14.95 -0.35
C GLN A 113 -26.38 -15.90 0.84
N ALA A 114 -27.47 -16.09 1.59
CA ALA A 114 -27.60 -17.14 2.59
C ALA A 114 -27.95 -18.47 1.90
N GLN A 115 -27.34 -19.59 2.33
CA GLN A 115 -28.05 -20.78 2.83
C GLN A 115 -27.09 -21.85 3.40
N PRO A 116 -27.58 -22.82 4.19
CA PRO A 116 -27.27 -22.91 5.60
C PRO A 116 -26.36 -24.10 5.89
N ASP A 117 -25.45 -23.96 6.85
CA ASP A 117 -25.08 -25.13 7.64
C ASP A 117 -24.97 -24.75 9.12
N ALA A 118 -25.69 -25.52 9.91
CA ALA A 118 -26.17 -25.15 11.23
C ALA A 118 -25.15 -25.50 12.31
N SER A 119 -24.07 -24.72 12.42
CA SER A 119 -23.23 -24.69 13.64
C SER A 119 -22.14 -23.63 13.58
N ARG A 120 -22.49 -22.35 13.76
CA ARG A 120 -21.56 -21.34 14.29
C ARG A 120 -22.34 -20.18 14.89
N ALA A 121 -22.00 -19.79 16.11
CA ALA A 121 -22.62 -18.70 16.84
C ALA A 121 -22.69 -17.43 15.97
N ALA A 122 -23.90 -16.89 15.84
CA ALA A 122 -24.23 -15.77 14.98
C ALA A 122 -23.39 -14.53 15.35
N ILE A 123 -22.55 -14.08 14.42
CA ILE A 123 -22.01 -12.73 14.41
C ILE A 123 -23.13 -11.84 13.85
N ALA A 124 -23.54 -10.84 14.61
CA ALA A 124 -24.60 -9.93 14.20
C ALA A 124 -24.31 -9.29 12.83
N PRO A 125 -25.32 -9.09 11.96
CA PRO A 125 -25.13 -8.40 10.70
C PRO A 125 -24.60 -6.99 10.95
N ALA A 126 -23.58 -6.59 10.18
CA ALA A 126 -23.08 -5.22 10.18
C ALA A 126 -24.25 -4.28 9.89
N ALA A 127 -24.52 -3.35 10.82
CA ALA A 127 -25.55 -2.35 10.63
C ALA A 127 -25.27 -1.54 9.35
N ALA A 128 -26.31 -1.28 8.56
CA ALA A 128 -26.21 -0.43 7.38
C ALA A 128 -25.50 0.90 7.73
N PRO A 129 -24.65 1.44 6.84
CA PRO A 129 -23.92 2.65 7.14
C PRO A 129 -24.90 3.80 7.43
N ALA A 130 -24.77 4.43 8.60
CA ALA A 130 -25.57 5.60 8.94
C ALA A 130 -24.86 6.87 8.43
N GLY A 131 -25.37 7.47 7.35
CA GLY A 131 -24.88 8.72 6.78
C GLY A 131 -24.89 8.74 5.24
N PRO A 132 -24.58 9.88 4.59
CA PRO A 132 -24.37 9.96 3.15
C PRO A 132 -23.30 8.93 2.73
N ASN A 133 -23.63 8.09 1.76
CA ASN A 133 -22.70 7.11 1.20
C ASN A 133 -22.83 7.08 -0.33
N ASN A 134 -21.72 7.33 -1.02
CA ASN A 134 -21.60 7.17 -2.45
C ASN A 134 -20.85 5.84 -2.75
N PRO A 135 -21.54 4.78 -3.16
CA PRO A 135 -20.93 3.46 -3.36
C PRO A 135 -19.88 3.44 -4.48
N ASP A 136 -20.02 4.31 -5.49
CA ASP A 136 -19.03 4.40 -6.58
C ASP A 136 -17.74 5.07 -6.10
N LEU A 137 -17.83 6.08 -5.25
CA LEU A 137 -16.64 6.65 -4.59
C LEU A 137 -16.05 5.69 -3.57
N GLN A 138 -16.89 4.93 -2.87
CA GLN A 138 -16.45 3.94 -1.89
C GLN A 138 -15.60 2.86 -2.55
N ARG A 139 -16.02 2.35 -3.71
CA ARG A 139 -15.23 1.44 -4.56
C ARG A 139 -13.98 2.11 -5.11
N TYR A 140 -14.10 3.35 -5.59
CA TYR A 140 -12.97 4.06 -6.20
C TYR A 140 -11.81 4.31 -5.23
N PHE A 141 -12.11 4.60 -3.97
CA PHE A 141 -11.11 4.85 -2.93
C PHE A 141 -10.79 3.61 -2.09
N ALA A 142 -11.37 2.45 -2.39
CA ALA A 142 -11.06 1.23 -1.68
C ALA A 142 -9.58 0.86 -1.91
N GLY A 143 -8.84 0.67 -0.82
CA GLY A 143 -7.43 0.41 -0.86
C GLY A 143 -6.73 0.56 0.48
N ARG A 144 -5.43 0.31 0.45
CA ARG A 144 -4.50 0.55 1.54
C ARG A 144 -3.69 1.79 1.22
N TYR A 145 -3.59 2.68 2.19
CA TYR A 145 -2.88 3.94 2.11
C TYR A 145 -1.87 4.05 3.23
N MET A 146 -0.68 4.57 2.91
CA MET A 146 0.40 4.79 3.86
C MET A 146 0.74 6.26 3.99
N SER A 147 1.06 6.69 5.20
CA SER A 147 1.60 8.02 5.46
C SER A 147 2.82 7.93 6.37
N TYR A 148 3.87 8.67 6.01
CA TYR A 148 5.04 8.88 6.85
C TYR A 148 5.14 10.36 7.22
N SER A 149 5.27 10.65 8.50
CA SER A 149 5.50 12.00 9.02
C SER A 149 6.58 11.93 10.10
N GLY A 150 7.80 12.36 9.78
CA GLY A 150 8.95 12.14 10.66
C GLY A 150 9.21 10.65 10.86
N SER A 151 9.23 10.20 12.11
CA SER A 151 9.31 8.78 12.50
C SER A 151 7.93 8.20 12.85
N THR A 152 6.84 8.71 12.25
CA THR A 152 5.48 8.19 12.45
C THR A 152 4.97 7.60 11.15
N HIS A 153 4.73 6.30 11.16
CA HIS A 153 4.08 5.57 10.08
C HIS A 153 2.61 5.29 10.41
N ARG A 154 1.75 5.57 9.44
CA ARG A 154 0.30 5.39 9.54
C ARG A 154 -0.18 4.55 8.37
N VAL A 155 -1.08 3.62 8.66
CA VAL A 155 -1.73 2.77 7.66
C VAL A 155 -3.23 2.99 7.76
N PHE A 156 -3.85 3.33 6.64
CA PHE A 156 -5.29 3.48 6.51
C PHE A 156 -5.80 2.52 5.44
N ILE A 157 -6.59 1.53 5.85
CA ILE A 157 -7.17 0.54 4.96
C ILE A 157 -8.68 0.79 4.93
N ILE A 158 -9.22 0.92 3.74
CA ILE A 158 -10.66 1.09 3.50
C ILE A 158 -11.13 0.10 2.45
N SER A 159 -12.18 -0.66 2.74
CA SER A 159 -12.79 -1.60 1.80
C SER A 159 -13.99 -0.98 1.09
N ALA A 160 -14.29 -1.46 -0.12
CA ALA A 160 -15.50 -1.08 -0.85
C ALA A 160 -16.79 -1.48 -0.11
N SER A 161 -16.72 -2.48 0.76
CA SER A 161 -17.81 -2.92 1.64
C SER A 161 -18.09 -1.98 2.82
N GLY A 162 -17.31 -0.89 2.97
CA GLY A 162 -17.53 0.10 4.02
C GLY A 162 -16.92 -0.26 5.35
N ARG A 163 -15.86 -1.08 5.39
CA ARG A 163 -15.06 -1.32 6.59
C ARG A 163 -13.74 -0.55 6.50
N PHE A 164 -13.24 -0.07 7.64
CA PHE A 164 -11.93 0.58 7.70
C PHE A 164 -11.09 0.09 8.89
N LEU A 165 -9.79 0.22 8.75
CA LEU A 165 -8.78 0.08 9.80
C LEU A 165 -7.80 1.25 9.68
N TYR A 166 -7.51 1.90 10.81
CA TYR A 166 -6.55 3.01 10.87
C TYR A 166 -5.54 2.78 12.00
N THR A 167 -4.29 2.47 11.67
CA THR A 167 -3.25 2.17 12.68
C THR A 167 -2.07 3.13 12.60
N THR A 168 -1.48 3.46 13.75
CA THR A 168 -0.21 4.18 13.86
C THR A 168 0.85 3.30 14.52
N GLU A 169 2.03 3.21 13.87
CA GLU A 169 3.29 2.47 14.12
C GLU A 169 3.53 1.56 15.34
N SER A 170 2.94 1.76 16.53
CA SER A 170 3.20 0.89 17.70
C SER A 170 2.40 -0.42 17.72
N SER A 171 1.32 -0.55 16.94
CA SER A 171 0.49 -1.78 16.86
C SER A 171 0.75 -2.62 15.61
N TYR A 172 1.61 -2.16 14.70
CA TYR A 172 1.76 -2.71 13.35
C TYR A 172 2.57 -4.01 13.27
N SER A 173 3.63 -4.17 14.08
CA SER A 173 4.54 -5.33 14.03
C SER A 173 3.92 -6.67 14.41
N GLY A 174 2.69 -6.67 14.97
CA GLY A 174 1.94 -7.89 15.30
C GLY A 174 0.90 -8.33 14.26
N LEU A 175 0.63 -7.53 13.22
CA LEU A 175 -0.47 -7.75 12.27
C LEU A 175 -0.02 -8.32 10.91
N GLN A 176 1.29 -8.37 10.66
CA GLN A 176 1.92 -8.73 9.38
C GLN A 176 1.88 -10.24 9.05
N GLY A 177 1.10 -11.05 9.78
CA GLY A 177 1.16 -12.51 9.71
C GLY A 177 -0.17 -13.27 9.68
N GLN A 178 -1.32 -12.58 9.62
CA GLN A 178 -2.62 -13.27 9.62
C GLN A 178 -3.48 -12.89 8.41
N VAL A 179 -3.42 -13.76 7.40
CA VAL A 179 -4.33 -13.82 6.26
C VAL A 179 -5.77 -13.83 6.78
N GLY A 180 -6.55 -12.78 6.50
CA GLY A 180 -7.93 -12.61 6.96
C GLY A 180 -8.11 -12.16 8.42
N GLY A 181 -7.03 -11.96 9.18
CA GLY A 181 -7.05 -11.54 10.58
C GLY A 181 -7.13 -10.03 10.79
N VAL A 182 -6.83 -9.23 9.77
CA VAL A 182 -6.79 -7.76 9.86
C VAL A 182 -8.13 -7.19 10.31
N TRP A 183 -9.22 -7.64 9.71
CA TRP A 183 -10.58 -7.21 10.06
C TRP A 183 -11.06 -7.78 11.40
N GLY A 184 -10.53 -8.95 11.81
CA GLY A 184 -10.78 -9.55 13.12
C GLY A 184 -10.04 -8.84 14.24
N ALA A 185 -8.77 -8.52 14.05
CA ALA A 185 -7.95 -7.73 14.97
C ALA A 185 -8.41 -6.27 15.03
N ALA A 186 -8.83 -5.67 13.90
CA ALA A 186 -9.46 -4.35 13.84
C ALA A 186 -10.73 -4.26 14.71
N SER A 187 -11.47 -5.37 14.84
CA SER A 187 -12.62 -5.45 15.74
C SER A 187 -12.24 -5.50 17.21
N GLN A 188 -11.02 -5.92 17.53
CA GLN A 188 -10.48 -6.04 18.89
C GLN A 188 -9.69 -4.80 19.35
N SER A 189 -8.98 -4.11 18.44
CA SER A 189 -8.12 -2.97 18.80
C SER A 189 -8.85 -1.63 18.92
N GLY A 190 -10.10 -1.54 18.45
CA GLY A 190 -10.86 -0.29 18.42
C GLY A 190 -10.42 0.69 17.33
N ASP A 191 -9.40 0.35 16.55
CA ASP A 191 -8.84 1.14 15.44
C ASP A 191 -9.58 0.93 14.12
N GLY A 192 -10.56 0.03 14.11
CA GLY A 192 -11.40 -0.23 12.95
C GLY A 192 -12.89 0.00 13.20
N GLY A 193 -13.64 -0.03 12.11
CA GLY A 193 -15.06 0.18 12.13
C GLY A 193 -15.67 0.23 10.74
N THR A 194 -16.72 1.03 10.59
CA THR A 194 -17.39 1.26 9.31
C THR A 194 -17.09 2.65 8.78
N TRP A 195 -17.10 2.82 7.47
CA TRP A 195 -16.93 4.12 6.83
C TRP A 195 -17.96 4.37 5.74
N THR A 196 -18.26 5.64 5.52
CA THR A 196 -18.98 6.14 4.35
C THR A 196 -18.25 7.32 3.73
N ILE A 197 -18.64 7.67 2.51
CA ILE A 197 -18.02 8.76 1.77
C ILE A 197 -19.04 9.58 0.98
N GLU A 198 -18.79 10.88 0.91
CA GLU A 198 -19.51 11.83 0.06
C GLU A 198 -18.55 12.83 -0.59
N GLY A 199 -19.02 13.55 -1.61
CA GLY A 199 -18.22 14.45 -2.44
C GLY A 199 -18.06 13.91 -3.85
N ASP A 200 -16.85 14.03 -4.40
CA ASP A 200 -16.50 13.59 -5.75
C ASP A 200 -15.12 12.91 -5.79
N ARG A 201 -14.60 12.59 -6.98
CA ARG A 201 -13.29 11.93 -7.12
C ARG A 201 -12.09 12.82 -6.79
N THR A 202 -12.31 14.07 -6.39
CA THR A 202 -11.26 15.06 -6.11
C THR A 202 -11.31 15.59 -4.68
N GLN A 203 -12.48 15.70 -4.05
CA GLN A 203 -12.59 16.15 -2.66
C GLN A 203 -13.94 15.81 -2.02
N GLY A 204 -13.95 15.76 -0.70
CA GLY A 204 -15.17 15.54 0.07
C GLY A 204 -14.89 15.13 1.51
N ARG A 205 -15.78 14.30 2.06
CA ARG A 205 -15.71 13.83 3.45
C ARG A 205 -15.83 12.32 3.53
N ILE A 206 -14.97 11.72 4.35
CA ILE A 206 -15.06 10.33 4.79
C ILE A 206 -15.59 10.36 6.23
N HIS A 207 -16.65 9.61 6.50
CA HIS A 207 -17.19 9.45 7.85
C HIS A 207 -16.76 8.11 8.40
N LEU A 208 -16.03 8.11 9.50
CA LEU A 208 -15.57 6.92 10.20
C LEU A 208 -16.44 6.69 11.44
N ARG A 209 -16.93 5.48 11.61
CA ARG A 209 -17.61 5.03 12.82
C ARG A 209 -16.85 3.84 13.38
N TYR A 210 -16.09 4.09 14.44
CA TYR A 210 -15.30 3.08 15.14
C TYR A 210 -16.21 2.11 15.90
N ASN A 211 -15.74 0.88 16.10
CA ASN A 211 -16.49 -0.14 16.83
C ASN A 211 -16.80 0.27 18.28
N GLY A 212 -15.94 1.10 18.89
CA GLY A 212 -16.17 1.70 20.21
C GLY A 212 -17.21 2.83 20.25
N GLY A 213 -17.94 3.09 19.16
CA GLY A 213 -18.99 4.11 19.08
C GLY A 213 -18.49 5.52 18.75
N ARG A 214 -17.17 5.77 18.83
CA ARG A 214 -16.56 7.03 18.37
C ARG A 214 -16.87 7.23 16.89
N GLN A 215 -17.19 8.48 16.53
CA GLN A 215 -17.33 8.91 15.13
C GLN A 215 -16.29 9.98 14.83
N GLU A 216 -15.80 9.98 13.60
CA GLU A 216 -14.84 10.95 13.10
C GLU A 216 -15.21 11.32 11.66
N THR A 217 -15.04 12.58 11.29
CA THR A 217 -15.18 13.01 9.90
C THR A 217 -13.82 13.49 9.42
N VAL A 218 -13.35 12.88 8.34
CA VAL A 218 -12.07 13.15 7.70
C VAL A 218 -12.33 13.87 6.39
N ASN A 219 -11.85 15.10 6.27
CA ASN A 219 -11.88 15.79 4.99
C ASN A 219 -10.81 15.16 4.09
N TYR A 220 -11.20 14.73 2.89
CA TYR A 220 -10.26 14.26 1.88
C TYR A 220 -10.16 15.25 0.74
N ARG A 221 -8.95 15.35 0.21
CA ARG A 221 -8.67 15.93 -1.10
C ARG A 221 -7.72 15.00 -1.83
N VAL A 222 -7.94 14.78 -3.11
CA VAL A 222 -6.93 14.17 -3.97
C VAL A 222 -5.80 15.19 -4.14
N GLY A 223 -4.58 14.77 -3.85
CA GLY A 223 -3.40 15.63 -4.03
C GLY A 223 -3.19 15.98 -5.50
N SER A 224 -2.32 16.97 -5.77
CA SER A 224 -1.86 17.26 -7.13
C SER A 224 -1.18 16.06 -7.79
N GLU A 225 -0.69 15.13 -6.97
CA GLU A 225 -0.14 13.85 -7.39
C GLU A 225 -1.22 12.77 -7.38
N ARG A 226 -1.29 12.04 -8.50
CA ARG A 226 -2.19 10.91 -8.68
C ARG A 226 -1.82 9.81 -7.65
N GLY A 227 -2.77 9.23 -6.93
CA GLY A 227 -2.53 8.20 -5.90
C GLY A 227 -2.41 8.76 -4.49
N VAL A 228 -2.46 10.08 -4.35
CA VAL A 228 -2.32 10.76 -3.07
C VAL A 228 -3.68 11.22 -2.57
N LEU A 229 -3.98 10.83 -1.33
CA LEU A 229 -5.04 11.41 -0.55
C LEU A 229 -4.45 12.33 0.51
N ILE A 230 -5.00 13.53 0.62
CA ILE A 230 -4.75 14.46 1.71
C ILE A 230 -5.91 14.31 2.67
N LEU A 231 -5.68 13.61 3.78
CA LEU A 231 -6.67 13.33 4.82
C LEU A 231 -6.41 14.25 6.01
N ASN A 232 -7.33 15.20 6.25
CA ASN A 232 -7.16 16.24 7.29
C ASN A 232 -5.79 16.96 7.24
N GLY A 233 -5.23 17.13 6.03
CA GLY A 233 -3.93 17.77 5.82
C GLY A 233 -2.71 16.84 5.84
N ALA A 234 -2.88 15.57 6.23
CA ALA A 234 -1.82 14.57 6.15
C ALA A 234 -1.83 13.87 4.78
N THR A 235 -0.64 13.65 4.21
CA THR A 235 -0.46 12.99 2.90
C THR A 235 -0.44 11.48 3.07
N PHE A 236 -1.32 10.80 2.34
CA PHE A 236 -1.45 9.35 2.29
C PHE A 236 -1.24 8.88 0.84
N ALA A 237 -0.24 8.03 0.63
CA ALA A 237 0.06 7.41 -0.65
C ALA A 237 -0.68 6.07 -0.76
N PHE A 238 -1.37 5.86 -1.87
CA PHE A 238 -1.98 4.57 -2.20
C PHE A 238 -0.89 3.51 -2.37
N GLU A 239 -1.08 2.35 -1.75
CA GLU A 239 -0.11 1.26 -1.75
C GLU A 239 -0.66 0.01 -2.44
N ALA A 240 -1.91 -0.35 -2.14
CA ALA A 240 -2.56 -1.50 -2.75
C ALA A 240 -4.06 -1.29 -2.92
N ALA A 241 -4.63 -1.84 -3.99
CA ALA A 241 -6.06 -1.81 -4.24
C ALA A 241 -6.85 -2.67 -3.26
N ALA A 242 -8.12 -2.27 -3.06
CA ALA A 242 -9.14 -3.13 -2.47
C ALA A 242 -10.36 -3.13 -3.38
N ASP A 243 -10.86 -4.32 -3.72
CA ASP A 243 -12.10 -4.54 -4.47
C ASP A 243 -13.32 -4.73 -3.55
#